data_AF-A0A317DU81-F1
#
_entry.id   AF-A0A317DU81-F1
#
_cell.length_a   1.000
_cell.length_b   1.000
_cell.length_c   1.000
_cell.angle_alpha   90.00
_cell.angle_beta   90.00
_cell.angle_gamma   90.00
#
_symmetry.space_group_name_H-M   'P 1'
#
loop_
_entity.id
_entity.type
_entity.pdbx_description
1 polymer ?
#
loop_
_entity_poly.entity_id
_entity_poly.type
_entity_poly.pdbx_seq_one_letter_code
_entity_poly.pdbx_strand_id
1 'polypeptide(L)' 'MTDSDIITIPGAGSCPMPTDLEGIIEALSHDVARMNETIRKAMAAGAIVEIKRTDRVHSGDGRWADQMSPVVNLNRAR' A
#
# COMPACT_ATOMS: atom_id res chain seq x y z
N MET A 1 -13.14 -12.33 47.74
CA MET A 1 -13.22 -12.37 46.27
C MET A 1 -14.19 -11.30 45.84
N THR A 2 -13.67 -10.10 45.57
CA THR A 2 -14.42 -9.05 44.88
C THR A 2 -13.78 -8.82 43.52
N ASP A 3 -14.67 -8.60 42.58
CA ASP A 3 -14.53 -8.75 41.15
C ASP A 3 -13.61 -7.66 40.56
N SER A 4 -12.60 -8.14 39.82
CA SER A 4 -12.02 -7.50 38.64
C SER A 4 -11.66 -6.01 38.70
N ASP A 5 -10.43 -5.74 39.13
CA ASP A 5 -9.67 -4.57 38.69
C ASP A 5 -9.43 -4.66 37.17
N ILE A 6 -10.40 -4.19 36.38
CA ILE A 6 -10.20 -3.89 34.97
C ILE A 6 -9.24 -2.69 34.91
N ILE A 7 -7.97 -2.99 34.60
CA ILE A 7 -6.99 -2.00 34.21
C ILE A 7 -7.54 -1.33 32.95
N THR A 8 -8.08 -0.12 33.10
CA THR A 8 -8.37 0.74 31.97
C THR A 8 -7.03 1.13 31.36
N ILE A 9 -6.66 0.50 30.24
CA ILE A 9 -5.50 0.92 29.45
C ILE A 9 -5.89 2.25 28.78
N PRO A 10 -5.22 3.38 29.11
CA PRO A 10 -5.44 4.61 28.37
C PRO A 10 -5.04 4.37 26.91
N GLY A 11 -6.02 4.43 26.00
CA GLY A 11 -5.84 4.16 24.57
C GLY A 11 -6.91 3.25 23.95
N ALA A 12 -7.73 2.56 24.74
CA ALA A 12 -8.84 1.73 24.22
C ALA A 12 -10.10 2.53 23.86
N GLY A 13 -9.95 3.79 23.45
CA GLY A 13 -11.05 4.70 23.22
C GLY A 13 -10.77 5.57 22.01
N SER A 14 -11.58 5.38 20.97
CA SER A 14 -11.73 6.28 19.85
C SER A 14 -10.44 6.47 19.03
N CYS A 15 -10.26 5.66 17.99
CA CYS A 15 -9.65 6.20 16.79
C CYS A 15 -10.79 6.79 15.96
N PRO A 16 -11.17 8.08 16.11
CA PRO A 16 -11.60 8.77 14.91
C PRO A 16 -10.33 8.75 14.06
N MET A 17 -10.32 8.05 12.93
CA MET A 17 -9.22 8.22 11.99
C MET A 17 -9.52 9.49 11.21
N PRO A 18 -9.02 10.69 11.58
CA PRO A 18 -8.75 11.63 10.52
C PRO A 18 -7.66 10.96 9.67
N THR A 19 -7.91 10.91 8.38
CA THR A 19 -6.94 11.04 7.30
C THR A 19 -5.58 11.62 7.75
N ASP A 20 -4.73 10.84 8.41
CA ASP A 20 -3.36 11.24 8.71
C ASP A 20 -2.58 11.15 7.41
N LEU A 21 -2.47 12.31 6.74
CA LEU A 21 -1.80 12.42 5.46
C LEU A 21 -0.34 11.95 5.57
N GLU A 22 0.32 12.19 6.70
CA GLU A 22 1.71 11.79 6.90
C GLU A 22 1.83 10.27 6.97
N GLY A 23 1.00 9.61 7.78
CA GLY A 23 0.92 8.15 7.82
C GLY A 23 0.53 7.52 6.47
N ILE A 24 -0.36 8.16 5.70
CA ILE A 24 -0.72 7.69 4.35
C ILE A 24 0.46 7.82 3.37
N ILE A 25 1.21 8.93 3.43
CA ILE A 25 2.40 9.14 2.59
C ILE A 25 3.49 8.12 2.93
N GLU A 26 3.71 7.86 4.22
CA GLU A 26 4.68 6.85 4.67
C GLU A 26 4.27 5.46 4.18
N ALA A 27 3.00 5.07 4.36
CA ALA A 27 2.48 3.80 3.88
C ALA A 27 2.65 3.66 2.35
N LEU A 28 2.35 4.71 1.58
CA LEU A 28 2.53 4.71 0.13
C LEU A 28 3.99 4.51 -0.26
N SER A 29 4.93 5.19 0.40
CA SER A 29 6.37 5.01 0.18
C SER A 29 6.79 3.56 0.45
N HIS A 30 6.29 2.99 1.55
CA HIS A 30 6.58 1.62 1.93
C HIS A 30 6.02 0.60 0.94
N ASP A 31 4.80 0.83 0.45
CA ASP A 31 4.15 -0.01 -0.56
C ASP A 31 4.89 -0.01 -1.88
N VAL A 32 5.37 1.16 -2.33
CA VAL A 32 6.19 1.28 -3.55
C VAL A 32 7.53 0.55 -3.38
N ALA A 33 8.19 0.69 -2.22
CA ALA A 33 9.43 -0.03 -1.94
C ALA A 33 9.21 -1.56 -1.96
N ARG A 34 8.12 -2.04 -1.34
CA ARG A 34 7.72 -3.46 -1.33
C ARG A 34 7.35 -3.97 -2.72
N MET A 35 6.69 -3.15 -3.54
CA MET A 35 6.39 -3.47 -4.94
C MET A 35 7.70 -3.64 -5.72
N ASN A 36 8.65 -2.72 -5.58
CA ASN A 36 9.96 -2.79 -6.25
C ASN A 36 10.77 -4.03 -5.84
N GLU A 37 10.71 -4.44 -4.58
CA GLU A 37 11.30 -5.71 -4.13
C GLU A 37 10.64 -6.92 -4.80
N THR A 38 9.31 -6.93 -4.88
CA THR A 38 8.55 -8.00 -5.55
C THR A 38 8.88 -8.08 -7.04
N ILE A 39 9.02 -6.94 -7.71
CA ILE A 39 9.45 -6.86 -9.12
C ILE A 39 10.84 -7.48 -9.29
N ARG A 40 11.80 -7.13 -8.41
CA ARG A 40 13.16 -7.70 -8.46
C ARG A 40 13.14 -9.22 -8.28
N LYS A 41 12.31 -9.75 -7.39
CA LYS A 41 12.13 -11.21 -7.21
C LYS A 41 11.53 -11.87 -8.44
N ALA A 42 10.49 -11.28 -9.03
CA ALA A 42 9.86 -11.81 -10.24
C ALA A 42 10.84 -11.82 -11.42
N MET A 43 11.63 -10.76 -11.57
CA MET A 43 12.70 -10.67 -12.57
C MET A 43 13.77 -11.73 -12.36
N ALA A 44 14.22 -11.93 -11.12
CA ALA A 44 15.18 -13.00 -10.79
C ALA A 44 14.64 -14.40 -11.12
N ALA A 45 13.32 -14.59 -11.07
CA ALA A 45 12.64 -15.81 -11.49
C ALA A 45 12.38 -15.90 -13.01
N GLY A 46 12.85 -14.94 -13.81
CA GLY A 46 12.75 -14.93 -15.27
C GLY A 46 11.53 -14.22 -15.86
N ALA A 47 10.79 -13.44 -15.06
CA ALA A 47 9.71 -12.61 -15.57
C ALA A 47 10.21 -11.27 -16.13
N ILE A 48 9.54 -10.76 -17.16
CA ILE A 48 9.61 -9.36 -17.57
C ILE A 48 8.41 -8.65 -16.93
N VAL A 49 8.66 -7.56 -16.21
CA VAL A 49 7.61 -6.77 -15.55
C VAL A 49 7.67 -5.34 -16.04
N GLU A 50 6.54 -4.83 -16.52
CA GLU A 50 6.35 -3.44 -16.93
C GLU A 50 5.25 -2.81 -16.08
N ILE A 51 5.35 -1.52 -15.76
CA ILE A 51 4.30 -0.78 -15.04
C ILE A 51 3.60 0.15 -16.03
N LYS A 52 2.27 0.01 -16.14
CA LYS A 52 1.43 0.88 -16.96
C LYS A 52 0.55 1.74 -16.09
N ARG A 53 0.39 3.01 -16.47
CA ARG A 53 -0.71 3.82 -15.96
C ARG A 53 -2.00 3.37 -16.61
N THR A 54 -2.99 2.98 -15.81
CA THR A 54 -4.29 2.49 -16.29
C THR A 54 -5.37 3.56 -16.24
N ASP A 55 -5.29 4.46 -15.27
CA ASP A 55 -6.27 5.51 -15.07
C ASP A 55 -5.65 6.72 -14.34
N ARG A 56 -6.40 7.82 -14.32
CA ARG A 56 -6.09 9.01 -13.54
C ARG A 56 -7.31 9.41 -12.73
N VAL A 57 -7.25 9.20 -11.42
CA VAL A 57 -8.36 9.48 -10.51
C VAL A 57 -8.30 10.94 -10.09
N HIS A 58 -9.44 11.62 -10.15
CA HIS A 58 -9.61 13.00 -9.68
C HIS A 58 -10.40 13.01 -8.37
N SER A 59 -9.95 13.78 -7.38
CA SER A 59 -10.57 13.85 -6.04
C SER A 59 -11.70 14.89 -5.94
N GLY A 60 -12.14 15.48 -7.05
CA GLY A 60 -13.23 16.48 -7.09
C GLY A 60 -12.80 17.90 -6.72
N ASP A 61 -11.63 18.07 -6.13
CA ASP A 61 -11.09 19.31 -5.53
C ASP A 61 -9.84 19.84 -6.26
N GLY A 62 -9.58 19.35 -7.48
CA GLY A 62 -8.42 19.72 -8.30
C GLY A 62 -7.21 18.81 -8.11
N ARG A 63 -7.24 17.85 -7.18
CA ARG A 63 -6.17 16.85 -7.00
C ARG A 63 -6.35 15.66 -7.93
N TRP A 64 -5.23 15.14 -8.42
CA TRP A 64 -5.19 14.00 -9.32
C TRP A 64 -4.17 12.97 -8.83
N ALA A 65 -4.43 11.69 -9.05
CA ALA A 65 -3.50 10.60 -8.80
C ALA A 65 -3.47 9.64 -9.99
N ASP A 66 -2.32 9.04 -10.25
CA ASP A 66 -2.19 7.98 -11.24
C ASP A 66 -2.55 6.63 -10.60
N GLN A 67 -3.27 5.79 -11.35
CA GLN A 67 -3.45 4.37 -11.01
C GLN A 67 -2.54 3.54 -11.90
N MET A 68 -1.83 2.59 -11.29
CA MET A 68 -0.82 1.78 -11.97
C MET A 68 -1.15 0.30 -11.89
N SER A 69 -0.85 -0.44 -12.95
CA SER A 69 -0.99 -1.89 -13.01
C SER A 69 0.26 -2.52 -13.63
N PRO A 70 0.81 -3.59 -13.04
CA PRO A 70 1.91 -4.32 -13.63
C PRO A 70 1.41 -5.22 -14.77
N VAL A 71 2.14 -5.23 -15.88
CA VAL A 71 2.03 -6.22 -16.95
C VAL A 71 3.20 -7.17 -16.81
N VAL A 72 2.90 -8.45 -16.61
CA VAL A 72 3.90 -9.49 -16.34
C VAL A 72 3.92 -10.48 -17.49
N ASN A 73 5.09 -10.65 -18.12
CA ASN A 73 5.32 -11.63 -19.17
C ASN A 73 6.33 -12.68 -18.68
N LEU A 74 5.95 -13.95 -18.73
CA LEU A 74 6.87 -15.05 -18.48
C LEU A 74 7.63 -15.31 -19.78
N ASN A 75 8.91 -14.96 -19.83
CA ASN A 75 9.74 -15.33 -20.97
C ASN A 75 10.02 -16.84 -20.91
N ARG A 76 9.11 -17.65 -21.43
CA ARG A 76 9.39 -19.07 -21.69
C ARG A 76 10.25 -19.15 -22.94
N ALA A 77 11.56 -19.24 -22.77
CA ALA A 77 12.41 -19.77 -23.83
C ALA A 77 11.82 -21.12 -24.26
N ARG A 78 11.45 -21.23 -25.54
CA ARG A 78 10.98 -22.48 -26.14
C ARG A 78 12.14 -23.46 -26.29
#